data_AF-A0A0S2DCG4-F1
#
_entry.id   AF-A0A0S2DCG4-F1
#
_cell.length_a   1.000
_cell.length_b   1.000
_cell.length_c   1.000
_cell.angle_alpha   90.00
_cell.angle_beta   90.00
_cell.angle_gamma   90.00
#
_symmetry.space_group_name_H-M   'P 1'
#
loop_
_entity.id
_entity.type
_entity.pdbx_description
1 polymer ?
#
loop_
_entity_poly.entity_id
_entity_poly.type
_entity_poly.pdbx_seq_one_letter_code
_entity_poly.pdbx_strand_id
1 'polypeptide(L)'
;MKALPLLAALALCPTVALAGACENNFTSQGDPRNGAEYRTSTVVEGVGVGSALAQLRVIAQGNKYKYLNETGDARSGTLTMEYPRALGYEAFPVAFTATARDGGAELSVHTRTSRGTNFKDAESRAHLCGLLAQVKSGARGDALAASVRKAEGAGTSQVVQIAPRKLSDEIEKQIRNSLRGPGASPQIINERYKGRRYRIDGQLYTKETDTYGPRPNSHGRQVTFDIVKKGGLIRAAEVGVVAHTHTQIVCELARGQEGYADRLESGDYMTLTGTFRIYEGGQFILTGCRPD
;
A
#
# COMPACT_ATOMS: atom_id res chain seq x y z
N MET A 1 37.43 31.03 -57.49
CA MET A 1 36.11 30.58 -56.99
C MET A 1 36.31 30.05 -55.58
N LYS A 2 35.75 30.72 -54.56
CA LYS A 2 35.90 30.38 -53.14
C LYS A 2 34.83 29.34 -52.76
N ALA A 3 35.24 28.17 -52.27
CA ALA A 3 34.34 27.19 -51.68
C ALA A 3 34.35 27.37 -50.15
N LEU A 4 33.16 27.61 -49.60
CA LEU A 4 32.89 27.87 -48.18
C LEU A 4 32.52 26.54 -47.49
N PRO A 5 33.05 26.21 -46.29
CA PRO A 5 32.71 24.97 -45.60
C PRO A 5 31.37 25.11 -44.86
N LEU A 6 30.50 24.13 -45.06
CA LEU A 6 29.21 24.00 -44.39
C LEU A 6 29.44 23.51 -42.94
N LEU A 7 29.28 24.40 -41.95
CA LEU A 7 29.21 24.01 -40.53
C LEU A 7 27.88 23.28 -40.27
N ALA A 8 27.96 21.98 -39.98
CA ALA A 8 26.84 21.23 -39.40
C ALA A 8 26.71 21.61 -37.91
N ALA A 9 25.67 22.39 -37.59
CA ALA A 9 25.28 22.67 -36.22
C ALA A 9 24.69 21.41 -35.58
N LEU A 10 25.44 20.78 -34.67
CA LEU A 10 24.91 19.77 -33.75
C LEU A 10 23.89 20.47 -32.83
N ALA A 11 22.60 20.17 -33.04
CA ALA A 11 21.56 20.53 -32.10
C ALA A 11 21.74 19.71 -30.80
N LEU A 12 22.26 20.36 -29.75
CA LEU A 12 22.15 19.85 -28.39
C LEU A 12 20.68 19.94 -27.96
N CYS A 13 19.99 18.80 -27.89
CA CYS A 13 18.73 18.72 -27.17
C CYS A 13 18.98 18.98 -25.67
N PRO A 14 18.34 19.97 -25.03
CA PRO A 14 18.48 20.19 -23.60
C PRO A 14 17.68 19.13 -22.84
N THR A 15 18.35 18.20 -22.17
CA THR A 15 17.72 17.17 -21.31
C THR A 15 17.49 17.65 -19.87
N VAL A 16 17.17 18.94 -19.65
CA VAL A 16 17.20 19.55 -18.30
C VAL A 16 15.84 20.12 -17.84
N ALA A 17 14.72 19.52 -18.20
CA ALA A 17 13.39 20.05 -17.85
C ALA A 17 12.58 19.19 -16.85
N LEU A 18 13.00 17.96 -16.53
CA LEU A 18 12.22 17.07 -15.65
C LEU A 18 12.44 17.33 -14.15
N ALA A 19 13.62 17.81 -13.76
CA ALA A 19 13.93 18.15 -12.36
C ALA A 19 13.17 19.41 -11.93
N GLY A 20 13.25 20.51 -12.69
CA GLY A 20 12.64 21.78 -12.28
C GLY A 20 11.15 21.71 -11.90
N ALA A 21 10.33 20.92 -12.59
CA ALA A 21 8.91 20.81 -12.27
C ALA A 21 8.61 20.11 -10.93
N CYS A 22 9.40 19.08 -10.57
CA CYS A 22 9.23 18.33 -9.34
C CYS A 22 9.61 19.18 -8.12
N GLU A 23 10.84 19.72 -8.10
CA GLU A 23 11.28 20.49 -6.94
C GLU A 23 10.54 21.83 -6.75
N ASN A 24 9.90 22.36 -7.80
CA ASN A 24 9.06 23.56 -7.71
C ASN A 24 7.68 23.30 -7.10
N ASN A 25 7.12 22.10 -7.23
CA ASN A 25 5.80 21.76 -6.67
C ASN A 25 5.89 20.95 -5.36
N PHE A 26 7.10 20.75 -4.85
CA PHE A 26 7.33 20.07 -3.57
C PHE A 26 6.66 20.84 -2.43
N THR A 27 5.91 20.11 -1.62
CA THR A 27 5.29 20.62 -0.40
C THR A 27 5.69 19.78 0.79
N SER A 28 5.91 20.47 1.91
CA SER A 28 6.19 19.91 3.24
C SER A 28 5.17 20.48 4.20
N GLN A 29 4.42 19.62 4.88
CA GLN A 29 3.36 20.03 5.81
C GLN A 29 3.41 19.22 7.11
N GLY A 30 2.97 19.82 8.22
CA GLY A 30 2.89 19.16 9.53
C GLY A 30 4.15 19.33 10.40
N ASP A 31 4.04 18.89 11.66
CA ASP A 31 5.11 18.97 12.65
C ASP A 31 5.91 17.64 12.68
N PRO A 32 7.24 17.65 12.47
CA PRO A 32 8.08 16.44 12.51
C PRO A 32 7.93 15.58 13.78
N ARG A 33 7.59 16.19 14.93
CA ARG A 33 7.31 15.46 16.19
C ARG A 33 6.07 14.56 16.10
N ASN A 34 5.18 14.83 15.14
CA ASN A 34 3.95 14.09 14.85
C ASN A 34 3.97 13.41 13.47
N GLY A 35 5.11 13.46 12.78
CA GLY A 35 5.25 13.07 11.39
C GLY A 35 4.94 14.24 10.45
N ALA A 36 5.76 14.38 9.42
CA ALA A 36 5.61 15.38 8.37
C ALA A 36 5.11 14.72 7.08
N GLU A 37 4.29 15.43 6.32
CA GLU A 37 3.81 15.04 5.01
C GLU A 37 4.65 15.69 3.92
N TYR A 38 5.08 14.86 2.97
CA TYR A 38 5.82 15.30 1.80
C TYR A 38 5.08 14.89 0.54
N ARG A 39 4.94 15.81 -0.41
CA ARG A 39 4.32 15.56 -1.71
C ARG A 39 5.03 16.30 -2.82
N THR A 40 5.13 15.65 -3.98
CA THR A 40 5.58 16.26 -5.23
C THR A 40 5.07 15.44 -6.42
N SER A 41 5.12 16.01 -7.63
CA SER A 41 4.80 15.31 -8.87
C SER A 41 5.65 15.78 -10.06
N THR A 42 5.71 14.96 -11.11
CA THR A 42 6.32 15.32 -12.39
C THR A 42 5.56 14.63 -13.52
N VAL A 43 5.63 15.18 -14.74
CA VAL A 43 5.04 14.55 -15.93
C VAL A 43 6.15 13.89 -16.73
N VAL A 44 5.95 12.62 -17.06
CA VAL A 44 6.86 11.87 -17.92
C VAL A 44 6.14 11.54 -19.22
N GLU A 45 6.63 12.11 -20.30
CA GLU A 45 6.14 11.84 -21.65
C GLU A 45 6.52 10.42 -22.10
N GLY A 46 5.68 9.79 -22.91
CA GLY A 46 5.95 8.49 -23.53
C GLY A 46 6.05 7.32 -22.55
N VAL A 47 5.42 7.41 -21.37
CA VAL A 47 5.29 6.30 -20.41
C VAL A 47 3.82 6.04 -20.09
N GLY A 48 3.42 4.77 -20.12
CA GLY A 48 2.10 4.34 -19.66
C GLY A 48 2.07 4.11 -18.14
N VAL A 49 0.89 4.23 -17.54
CA VAL A 49 0.66 4.08 -16.08
C VAL A 49 1.32 2.81 -15.51
N GLY A 50 1.00 1.63 -16.08
CA GLY A 50 1.55 0.36 -15.61
C GLY A 50 3.07 0.19 -15.87
N SER A 51 3.62 0.88 -16.87
CA SER A 51 5.08 0.91 -17.08
C SER A 51 5.75 1.78 -16.02
N ALA A 52 5.19 2.95 -15.73
CA ALA A 52 5.71 3.87 -14.74
C ALA A 52 5.71 3.28 -13.32
N LEU A 53 4.61 2.66 -12.89
CA LEU A 53 4.53 2.03 -11.56
C LEU A 53 5.52 0.86 -11.43
N ALA A 54 5.64 0.02 -12.45
CA ALA A 54 6.61 -1.07 -12.46
C ALA A 54 8.06 -0.56 -12.39
N GLN A 55 8.40 0.52 -13.11
CA GLN A 55 9.71 1.15 -13.01
C GLN A 55 9.96 1.74 -11.61
N LEU A 56 9.00 2.49 -11.07
CA LEU A 56 9.07 3.06 -9.72
C LEU A 56 9.26 2.00 -8.64
N ARG A 57 8.67 0.82 -8.80
CA ARG A 57 8.88 -0.32 -7.93
C ARG A 57 10.34 -0.75 -7.91
N VAL A 58 10.97 -0.94 -9.07
CA VAL A 58 12.40 -1.32 -9.15
C VAL A 58 13.28 -0.23 -8.57
N ILE A 59 13.02 1.03 -8.94
CA ILE A 59 13.78 2.18 -8.46
C ILE A 59 13.72 2.24 -6.93
N ALA A 60 12.53 2.13 -6.34
CA ALA A 60 12.33 2.14 -4.90
C ALA A 60 12.98 0.92 -4.23
N GLN A 61 12.87 -0.29 -4.80
CA GLN A 61 13.54 -1.49 -4.27
C GLN A 61 15.08 -1.37 -4.32
N GLY A 62 15.62 -0.75 -5.37
CA GLY A 62 17.04 -0.39 -5.45
C GLY A 62 17.48 0.53 -4.29
N ASN A 63 16.57 1.38 -3.83
CA ASN A 63 16.72 2.24 -2.64
C ASN A 63 16.30 1.57 -1.32
N LYS A 64 16.18 0.23 -1.30
CA LYS A 64 15.83 -0.60 -0.12
C LYS A 64 14.40 -0.44 0.40
N TYR A 65 13.50 0.09 -0.41
CA TYR A 65 12.08 0.11 -0.07
C TYR A 65 11.51 -1.29 -0.20
N LYS A 66 10.60 -1.64 0.71
CA LYS A 66 9.88 -2.91 0.65
C LYS A 66 8.55 -2.73 -0.06
N TYR A 67 8.20 -3.64 -0.97
CA TYR A 67 6.88 -3.63 -1.62
C TYR A 67 5.79 -3.91 -0.59
N LEU A 68 4.73 -3.09 -0.60
CA LEU A 68 3.52 -3.34 0.19
C LEU A 68 2.35 -3.74 -0.68
N ASN A 69 2.06 -2.93 -1.71
CA ASN A 69 0.92 -3.17 -2.60
C ASN A 69 1.01 -2.37 -3.90
N GLU A 70 0.22 -2.77 -4.89
CA GLU A 70 -0.09 -1.97 -6.07
C GLU A 70 -1.56 -2.16 -6.45
N THR A 71 -2.26 -1.07 -6.75
CA THR A 71 -3.64 -1.05 -7.23
C THR A 71 -3.78 -0.09 -8.39
N GLY A 72 -4.67 -0.36 -9.33
CA GLY A 72 -4.97 0.58 -10.41
C GLY A 72 -5.55 -0.09 -11.63
N ASP A 73 -5.72 0.70 -12.67
CA ASP A 73 -6.14 0.30 -14.01
C ASP A 73 -5.25 0.98 -15.07
N ALA A 74 -5.70 1.00 -16.32
CA ALA A 74 -4.96 1.60 -17.43
C ALA A 74 -4.84 3.14 -17.35
N ARG A 75 -5.71 3.81 -16.59
CA ARG A 75 -5.79 5.27 -16.46
C ARG A 75 -5.13 5.80 -15.20
N SER A 76 -5.18 5.07 -14.09
CA SER A 76 -4.46 5.47 -12.89
C SER A 76 -4.13 4.29 -11.98
N GLY A 77 -3.10 4.46 -11.17
CA GLY A 77 -2.75 3.46 -10.16
C GLY A 77 -1.82 4.01 -9.09
N THR A 78 -1.79 3.31 -7.96
CA THR A 78 -0.96 3.61 -6.80
C THR A 78 -0.14 2.39 -6.43
N LEU A 79 1.18 2.58 -6.37
CA LEU A 79 2.16 1.69 -5.80
C LEU A 79 2.49 2.16 -4.38
N THR A 80 2.19 1.33 -3.39
CA THR A 80 2.56 1.58 -2.00
C THR A 80 3.79 0.77 -1.64
N MET A 81 4.82 1.47 -1.15
CA MET A 81 6.09 0.91 -0.69
C MET A 81 6.32 1.29 0.78
N GLU A 82 7.15 0.56 1.49
CA GLU A 82 7.59 0.89 2.84
C GLU A 82 9.03 1.40 2.80
N TYR A 83 9.23 2.63 3.30
CA TYR A 83 10.54 3.17 3.57
C TYR A 83 11.16 2.42 4.76
N PRO A 84 12.41 1.93 4.65
CA PRO A 84 13.01 1.08 5.69
C PRO A 84 13.20 1.83 7.00
N ARG A 85 13.14 1.11 8.12
CA ARG A 85 13.51 1.69 9.42
C ARG A 85 15.00 2.01 9.45
N ALA A 86 15.39 3.03 10.20
CA ALA A 86 16.80 3.29 10.51
C ALA A 86 16.94 3.86 11.92
N LEU A 87 18.18 4.18 12.32
CA LEU A 87 18.45 4.80 13.60
C LEU A 87 17.84 6.22 13.61
N GLY A 88 16.83 6.43 14.45
CA GLY A 88 16.14 7.71 14.58
C GLY A 88 14.75 7.79 13.94
N TYR A 89 14.26 6.75 13.26
CA TYR A 89 12.88 6.70 12.76
C TYR A 89 12.37 5.27 12.46
N GLU A 90 11.07 5.06 12.62
CA GLU A 90 10.41 3.81 12.25
C GLU A 90 10.10 3.75 10.75
N ALA A 91 9.86 2.55 10.23
CA ALA A 91 9.43 2.37 8.85
C ALA A 91 8.05 3.02 8.59
N PHE A 92 7.87 3.64 7.43
CA PHE A 92 6.63 4.34 7.08
C PHE A 92 6.25 4.14 5.59
N PRO A 93 4.95 4.22 5.24
CA PRO A 93 4.49 4.00 3.88
C PRO A 93 4.79 5.21 2.97
N VAL A 94 5.15 4.92 1.72
CA VAL A 94 5.33 5.88 0.62
C VAL A 94 4.44 5.42 -0.54
N ALA A 95 3.54 6.30 -0.97
CA ALA A 95 2.63 6.05 -2.06
C ALA A 95 3.11 6.77 -3.32
N PHE A 96 3.42 6.01 -4.36
CA PHE A 96 3.67 6.51 -5.71
C PHE A 96 2.40 6.34 -6.53
N THR A 97 1.92 7.40 -7.17
CA THR A 97 0.73 7.34 -8.02
C THR A 97 1.10 7.75 -9.44
N ALA A 98 0.60 7.00 -10.41
CA ALA A 98 0.71 7.33 -11.83
C ALA A 98 -0.70 7.55 -12.39
N THR A 99 -0.89 8.65 -13.10
CA THR A 99 -2.16 9.01 -13.75
C THR A 99 -1.89 9.31 -15.22
N ALA A 100 -2.65 8.68 -16.12
CA ALA A 100 -2.51 8.90 -17.55
C ALA A 100 -2.73 10.39 -17.90
N ARG A 101 -1.87 10.89 -18.80
CA ARG A 101 -1.95 12.21 -19.41
C ARG A 101 -1.84 12.02 -20.92
N ASP A 102 -2.26 13.01 -21.70
CA ASP A 102 -2.10 12.96 -23.15
C ASP A 102 -0.61 12.84 -23.48
N GLY A 103 -0.22 11.74 -24.13
CA GLY A 103 1.17 11.47 -24.50
C GLY A 103 2.05 10.87 -23.39
N GLY A 104 1.58 10.70 -22.15
CA GLY A 104 2.42 10.20 -21.05
C GLY A 104 1.68 9.89 -19.74
N ALA A 105 2.38 10.07 -18.62
CA ALA A 105 1.79 9.93 -17.30
C ALA A 105 2.32 10.98 -16.32
N GLU A 106 1.44 11.51 -15.49
CA GLU A 106 1.80 12.26 -14.30
C GLU A 106 2.15 11.29 -13.19
N LEU A 107 3.36 11.41 -12.64
CA LEU A 107 3.85 10.64 -11.52
C LEU A 107 3.85 11.54 -10.29
N SER A 108 3.28 11.05 -9.20
CA SER A 108 3.29 11.75 -7.92
C SER A 108 3.78 10.82 -6.83
N VAL A 109 4.36 11.41 -5.80
CA VAL A 109 4.75 10.70 -4.59
C VAL A 109 4.20 11.44 -3.39
N HIS A 110 3.65 10.67 -2.46
CA HIS A 110 3.11 11.14 -1.20
C HIS A 110 3.59 10.24 -0.07
N THR A 111 4.04 10.84 1.02
CA THR A 111 4.42 10.09 2.22
C THR A 111 4.14 10.91 3.46
N ARG A 112 3.81 10.20 4.54
CA ARG A 112 3.82 10.74 5.91
C ARG A 112 4.92 10.04 6.69
N THR A 113 5.88 10.79 7.22
CA THR A 113 6.98 10.20 7.99
C THR A 113 6.51 9.66 9.32
N SER A 114 7.28 8.73 9.89
CA SER A 114 7.09 8.32 11.27
C SER A 114 7.38 9.48 12.23
N ARG A 115 6.81 9.43 13.43
CA ARG A 115 7.01 10.49 14.43
C ARG A 115 8.48 10.64 14.83
N GLY A 116 8.91 11.88 15.03
CA GLY A 116 10.29 12.20 15.41
C GLY A 116 11.27 12.14 14.24
N THR A 117 10.79 11.80 13.03
CA THR A 117 11.60 11.86 11.82
C THR A 117 11.81 13.32 11.42
N ASN A 118 13.03 13.81 11.53
CA ASN A 118 13.39 15.18 11.17
C ASN A 118 14.22 15.21 9.89
N PHE A 119 13.61 14.84 8.76
CA PHE A 119 14.26 15.00 7.46
C PHE A 119 14.23 16.45 7.03
N LYS A 120 15.35 16.95 6.50
CA LYS A 120 15.39 18.30 5.96
C LYS A 120 14.61 18.35 4.65
N ASP A 121 13.81 19.39 4.47
CA ASP A 121 13.01 19.58 3.25
C ASP A 121 13.84 19.49 1.97
N ALA A 122 15.04 20.08 1.96
CA ALA A 122 15.94 20.01 0.80
C ALA A 122 16.38 18.58 0.46
N GLU A 123 16.67 17.76 1.47
CA GLU A 123 17.07 16.36 1.31
C GLU A 123 15.88 15.50 0.91
N SER A 124 14.72 15.68 1.55
CA SER A 124 13.47 15.01 1.21
C SER A 124 13.05 15.31 -0.23
N ARG A 125 13.11 16.57 -0.64
CA ARG A 125 12.79 17.02 -2.00
C ARG A 125 13.74 16.39 -3.02
N ALA A 126 15.05 16.49 -2.79
CA ALA A 126 16.05 15.91 -3.70
C ALA A 126 15.87 14.38 -3.83
N HIS A 127 15.59 13.70 -2.72
CA HIS A 127 15.35 12.26 -2.71
C HIS A 127 14.10 11.87 -3.49
N LEU A 128 12.95 12.48 -3.18
CA LEU A 128 11.68 12.17 -3.82
C LEU A 128 11.69 12.49 -5.32
N CYS A 129 12.23 13.65 -5.70
CA CYS A 129 12.38 14.02 -7.10
C CYS A 129 13.41 13.15 -7.83
N GLY A 130 14.48 12.74 -7.14
CA GLY A 130 15.46 11.80 -7.67
C GLY A 130 14.89 10.42 -7.98
N LEU A 131 13.89 9.95 -7.23
CA LEU A 131 13.16 8.71 -7.53
C LEU A 131 12.31 8.86 -8.80
N LEU A 132 11.54 9.95 -8.92
CA LEU A 132 10.68 10.19 -10.08
C LEU A 132 11.49 10.40 -11.38
N ALA A 133 12.63 11.11 -11.30
CA ALA A 133 13.50 11.39 -12.45
C ALA A 133 14.20 10.15 -13.04
N GLN A 134 14.23 9.04 -12.30
CA GLN A 134 14.78 7.78 -12.79
C GLN A 134 13.84 7.04 -13.74
N VAL A 135 12.54 7.37 -13.75
CA VAL A 135 11.59 6.77 -14.69
C VAL A 135 11.94 7.19 -16.12
N LYS A 136 12.05 6.20 -17.00
CA LYS A 136 12.43 6.39 -18.40
C LYS A 136 11.24 6.16 -19.31
N SER A 137 11.20 6.94 -20.38
CA SER A 137 10.24 6.80 -21.47
C SER A 137 10.69 5.78 -22.51
N GLY A 138 9.75 5.31 -23.31
CA GLY A 138 9.99 4.41 -24.44
C GLY A 138 10.54 3.03 -24.07
N ALA A 139 11.13 2.36 -25.07
CA ALA A 139 11.49 0.93 -25.00
C ALA A 139 12.38 0.54 -23.81
N ARG A 140 13.25 1.44 -23.33
CA ARG A 140 14.10 1.17 -22.15
C ARG A 140 13.28 1.08 -20.87
N GLY A 141 12.32 1.99 -20.69
CA GLY A 141 11.41 1.96 -19.55
C GLY A 141 10.50 0.74 -19.59
N ASP A 142 9.98 0.42 -20.77
CA ASP A 142 9.09 -0.74 -20.95
C ASP A 142 9.80 -2.08 -20.76
N ALA A 143 11.06 -2.19 -21.16
CA ALA A 143 11.86 -3.39 -20.90
C ALA A 143 12.10 -3.60 -19.40
N LEU A 144 12.41 -2.52 -18.66
CA LEU A 144 12.54 -2.57 -17.20
C LEU A 144 11.22 -3.00 -16.55
N ALA A 145 10.10 -2.38 -16.95
CA ALA A 145 8.78 -2.72 -16.46
C ALA A 145 8.38 -4.18 -16.77
N ALA A 146 8.74 -4.68 -17.96
CA ALA A 146 8.47 -6.06 -18.36
C ALA A 146 9.27 -7.09 -17.54
N SER A 147 10.50 -6.75 -17.12
CA SER A 147 11.32 -7.63 -16.29
C SER A 147 10.69 -7.90 -14.91
N VAL A 148 10.08 -6.88 -14.31
CA VAL A 148 9.34 -6.99 -13.04
C VAL A 148 8.10 -7.85 -13.20
N ARG A 149 7.29 -7.58 -14.23
CA ARG A 149 6.07 -8.35 -14.50
C ARG A 149 6.35 -9.83 -14.78
N LYS A 150 7.51 -10.16 -15.38
CA LYS A 150 7.94 -11.54 -15.60
C LYS A 150 8.41 -12.22 -14.31
N ALA A 151 9.12 -11.49 -13.44
CA ALA A 151 9.60 -12.03 -12.16
C ALA A 151 8.46 -12.30 -11.16
N GLU A 152 7.35 -11.57 -11.26
CA GLU A 152 6.27 -11.59 -10.27
C GLU A 152 4.99 -12.28 -10.74
N GLY A 153 4.97 -12.76 -11.99
CA GLY A 153 3.72 -13.16 -12.66
C GLY A 153 2.91 -11.94 -13.07
N ALA A 154 2.23 -12.02 -14.22
CA ALA A 154 1.47 -10.90 -14.76
C ALA A 154 0.35 -10.46 -13.80
N GLY A 155 0.53 -9.33 -13.12
CA GLY A 155 -0.57 -8.55 -12.53
C GLY A 155 -1.20 -9.07 -11.24
N THR A 156 -0.60 -10.02 -10.54
CA THR A 156 -1.09 -10.42 -9.22
C THR A 156 -0.47 -9.54 -8.14
N SER A 157 -1.23 -8.57 -7.60
CA SER A 157 -0.93 -7.99 -6.29
C SER A 157 -0.61 -9.15 -5.34
N GLN A 158 0.63 -9.22 -4.86
CA GLN A 158 1.15 -10.36 -4.13
C GLN A 158 0.17 -10.74 -3.00
N VAL A 159 -0.51 -11.88 -3.14
CA VAL A 159 -1.48 -12.31 -2.13
C VAL A 159 -0.69 -12.73 -0.91
N VAL A 160 -0.82 -11.97 0.17
CA VAL A 160 -0.09 -12.22 1.41
C VAL A 160 -0.79 -13.34 2.16
N GLN A 161 -0.16 -14.51 2.22
CA GLN A 161 -0.67 -15.63 2.99
C GLN A 161 -0.30 -15.45 4.47
N ILE A 162 -1.31 -15.35 5.34
CA ILE A 162 -1.09 -15.06 6.76
C ILE A 162 -2.19 -15.67 7.64
N ALA A 163 -1.81 -16.25 8.77
CA ALA A 163 -2.77 -16.71 9.76
C ALA A 163 -3.44 -15.50 10.46
N PRO A 164 -4.76 -15.55 10.78
CA PRO A 164 -5.49 -14.43 11.34
C PRO A 164 -4.84 -13.87 12.60
N ARG A 165 -4.38 -14.74 13.49
CA ARG A 165 -3.69 -14.35 14.72
C ARG A 165 -2.41 -13.56 14.45
N LYS A 166 -1.57 -14.05 13.55
CA LYS A 166 -0.31 -13.37 13.20
C LYS A 166 -0.59 -11.98 12.64
N LEU A 167 -1.59 -11.86 11.77
CA LEU A 167 -2.02 -10.58 11.23
C LEU A 167 -2.52 -9.62 12.34
N SER A 168 -3.34 -10.12 13.26
CA SER A 168 -3.82 -9.37 14.43
C SER A 168 -2.65 -8.84 15.29
N ASP A 169 -1.70 -9.71 15.66
CA ASP A 169 -0.52 -9.34 16.45
C ASP A 169 0.37 -8.30 15.72
N GLU A 170 0.52 -8.40 14.40
CA GLU A 170 1.27 -7.45 13.57
C GLU A 170 0.61 -6.07 13.54
N ILE A 171 -0.71 -6.01 13.36
CA ILE A 171 -1.48 -4.77 13.35
C ILE A 171 -1.42 -4.10 14.73
N GLU A 172 -1.60 -4.86 15.80
CA GLU A 172 -1.50 -4.34 17.16
C GLU A 172 -0.11 -3.80 17.49
N LYS A 173 0.94 -4.53 17.10
CA LYS A 173 2.32 -4.06 17.28
C LYS A 173 2.50 -2.72 16.57
N GLN A 174 1.95 -2.58 15.37
CA GLN A 174 1.99 -1.34 14.63
C GLN A 174 1.18 -0.24 15.32
N ILE A 175 -0.02 -0.52 15.81
CA ILE A 175 -0.86 0.42 16.56
C ILE A 175 -0.14 0.90 17.82
N ARG A 176 0.45 -0.01 18.61
CA ARG A 176 1.22 0.34 19.82
C ARG A 176 2.42 1.23 19.48
N ASN A 177 3.12 0.94 18.39
CA ASN A 177 4.24 1.75 17.94
C ASN A 177 3.77 3.15 17.48
N SER A 178 2.61 3.24 16.84
CA SER A 178 1.99 4.52 16.44
C SER A 178 1.42 5.31 17.64
N LEU A 179 0.93 4.65 18.69
CA LEU A 179 0.26 5.23 19.88
C LEU A 179 1.21 5.92 20.87
N ARG A 180 2.52 5.76 20.73
CA ARG A 180 3.51 6.46 21.57
C ARG A 180 3.65 7.95 21.21
N GLY A 181 2.57 8.56 20.72
CA GLY A 181 2.50 9.89 20.13
C GLY A 181 1.11 10.45 19.87
N PRO A 182 0.93 11.77 19.72
CA PRO A 182 -0.34 12.34 19.26
C PRO A 182 -0.53 11.95 17.79
N GLY A 183 -1.50 11.07 17.51
CA GLY A 183 -1.84 10.68 16.14
C GLY A 183 -1.75 9.19 15.80
N ALA A 184 -1.87 8.26 16.75
CA ALA A 184 -2.28 6.90 16.40
C ALA A 184 -3.70 6.90 15.88
N SER A 185 -3.80 7.19 14.61
CA SER A 185 -5.04 7.37 13.93
C SER A 185 -5.22 6.11 13.06
N PRO A 186 -6.41 5.47 13.07
CA PRO A 186 -6.78 4.39 12.13
C PRO A 186 -6.35 4.63 10.67
N GLN A 187 -6.16 5.89 10.29
CA GLN A 187 -5.70 6.38 9.00
C GLN A 187 -4.33 5.81 8.60
N ILE A 188 -3.35 5.72 9.51
CA ILE A 188 -2.02 5.15 9.18
C ILE A 188 -2.12 3.65 8.85
N ILE A 189 -3.00 2.93 9.54
CA ILE A 189 -3.30 1.54 9.21
C ILE A 189 -3.99 1.50 7.85
N ASN A 190 -5.03 2.31 7.65
CA ASN A 190 -5.77 2.36 6.39
C ASN A 190 -4.87 2.63 5.18
N GLU A 191 -3.97 3.60 5.27
CA GLU A 191 -3.04 3.94 4.18
C GLU A 191 -2.05 2.82 3.89
N ARG A 192 -1.48 2.20 4.93
CA ARG A 192 -0.48 1.13 4.77
C ARG A 192 -1.08 -0.13 4.15
N TYR A 193 -2.30 -0.46 4.52
CA TYR A 193 -2.93 -1.72 4.13
C TYR A 193 -3.83 -1.59 2.90
N LYS A 194 -4.15 -0.36 2.45
CA LYS A 194 -5.05 -0.07 1.33
C LYS A 194 -4.79 -0.97 0.12
N GLY A 195 -5.83 -1.71 -0.28
CA GLY A 195 -5.82 -2.52 -1.49
C GLY A 195 -4.99 -3.81 -1.41
N ARG A 196 -4.35 -4.12 -0.28
CA ARG A 196 -3.54 -5.35 -0.12
C ARG A 196 -4.45 -6.56 -0.14
N ARG A 197 -4.05 -7.60 -0.87
CA ARG A 197 -4.75 -8.88 -0.91
C ARG A 197 -4.17 -9.82 0.13
N TYR A 198 -5.04 -10.49 0.87
CA TYR A 198 -4.66 -11.46 1.89
C TYR A 198 -5.34 -12.79 1.61
N ARG A 199 -4.58 -13.88 1.73
CA ARG A 199 -5.11 -15.24 1.87
C ARG A 199 -5.01 -15.60 3.34
N ILE A 200 -6.16 -15.66 4.01
CA ILE A 200 -6.24 -15.91 5.44
C ILE A 200 -6.76 -17.32 5.65
N ASP A 201 -5.97 -18.12 6.37
CA ASP A 201 -6.30 -19.50 6.73
C ASP A 201 -6.45 -19.61 8.25
N GLY A 202 -7.65 -19.95 8.71
CA GLY A 202 -7.98 -19.97 10.14
C GLY A 202 -9.39 -20.47 10.44
N GLN A 203 -9.77 -20.44 11.72
CA GLN A 203 -11.07 -20.93 12.17
C GLN A 203 -12.12 -19.83 12.20
N LEU A 204 -13.39 -20.19 11.96
CA LEU A 204 -14.54 -19.32 12.18
C LEU A 204 -14.70 -19.05 13.67
N TYR A 205 -14.74 -17.78 14.08
CA TYR A 205 -15.23 -17.40 15.40
C TYR A 205 -16.75 -17.24 15.37
N THR A 206 -17.23 -16.29 14.56
CA THR A 206 -18.66 -15.98 14.45
C THR A 206 -19.03 -15.43 13.06
N LYS A 207 -20.31 -15.55 12.71
CA LYS A 207 -20.94 -14.95 11.54
C LYS A 207 -21.75 -13.73 11.99
N GLU A 208 -21.80 -12.67 11.18
CA GLU A 208 -22.55 -11.43 11.51
C GLU A 208 -24.06 -11.65 11.73
N THR A 209 -24.59 -12.84 11.44
CA THR A 209 -25.99 -13.17 11.72
C THR A 209 -26.29 -13.39 13.21
N ASP A 210 -25.27 -13.55 14.07
CA ASP A 210 -25.51 -14.07 15.43
C ASP A 210 -25.48 -13.03 16.57
N THR A 211 -25.10 -11.75 16.36
CA THR A 211 -24.92 -10.83 17.53
C THR A 211 -25.23 -9.36 17.29
N TYR A 212 -24.99 -8.81 16.11
CA TYR A 212 -25.27 -7.40 15.78
C TYR A 212 -25.73 -7.39 14.33
N GLY A 213 -27.00 -7.06 14.07
CA GLY A 213 -27.58 -7.08 12.72
C GLY A 213 -26.74 -6.35 11.67
N PRO A 214 -27.09 -6.49 10.37
CA PRO A 214 -26.26 -6.05 9.26
C PRO A 214 -25.85 -4.59 9.41
N ARG A 215 -24.55 -4.33 9.38
CA ARG A 215 -24.04 -2.96 9.47
C ARG A 215 -24.53 -2.11 8.30
N PRO A 216 -24.93 -0.85 8.52
CA PRO A 216 -25.15 0.09 7.43
C PRO A 216 -23.84 0.18 6.62
N ASN A 217 -23.93 -0.06 5.31
CA ASN A 217 -22.81 -0.17 4.34
C ASN A 217 -21.98 -1.47 4.36
N SER A 218 -22.49 -2.55 4.95
CA SER A 218 -21.91 -3.89 4.72
C SER A 218 -22.15 -4.34 3.27
N HIS A 219 -21.10 -4.80 2.58
CA HIS A 219 -21.18 -5.19 1.16
C HIS A 219 -21.44 -6.68 0.93
N GLY A 220 -21.68 -7.45 1.99
CA GLY A 220 -21.93 -8.89 1.96
C GLY A 220 -21.99 -9.49 3.37
N ARG A 221 -22.27 -10.81 3.47
CA ARG A 221 -22.20 -11.56 4.74
C ARG A 221 -20.79 -11.45 5.32
N GLN A 222 -20.66 -11.08 6.60
CA GLN A 222 -19.36 -11.08 7.27
C GLN A 222 -19.13 -12.37 8.07
N VAL A 223 -17.89 -12.84 7.99
CA VAL A 223 -17.33 -13.87 8.87
C VAL A 223 -16.14 -13.31 9.62
N THR A 224 -16.01 -13.66 10.89
CA THR A 224 -14.90 -13.21 11.75
C THR A 224 -14.03 -14.41 12.09
N PHE A 225 -12.72 -14.28 11.93
CA PHE A 225 -11.77 -15.34 12.28
C PHE A 225 -11.50 -15.40 13.79
N ASP A 226 -11.28 -16.62 14.29
CA ASP A 226 -10.77 -16.84 15.65
C ASP A 226 -9.29 -16.43 15.74
N ILE A 227 -8.99 -15.61 16.74
CA ILE A 227 -7.67 -15.07 17.06
C ILE A 227 -7.21 -15.46 18.46
N VAL A 228 -7.97 -16.29 19.18
CA VAL A 228 -7.65 -16.70 20.55
C VAL A 228 -6.49 -17.70 20.56
N LYS A 229 -5.59 -17.58 21.55
CA LYS A 229 -4.49 -18.53 21.76
C LYS A 229 -5.06 -19.82 22.38
N LYS A 230 -5.04 -20.94 21.67
CA LYS A 230 -5.26 -22.27 22.25
C LYS A 230 -3.98 -22.69 23.01
N GLY A 231 -3.84 -22.26 24.26
CA GLY A 231 -2.67 -22.62 25.08
C GLY A 231 -2.51 -21.75 26.33
N GLY A 232 -3.20 -22.14 27.40
CA GLY A 232 -3.06 -21.58 28.74
C GLY A 232 -4.24 -22.02 29.63
N LEU A 233 -3.95 -22.55 30.82
CA LEU A 233 -4.86 -23.19 31.80
C LEU A 233 -5.97 -22.30 32.40
N ILE A 234 -6.26 -21.12 31.82
CA ILE A 234 -7.28 -20.20 32.35
C ILE A 234 -8.08 -19.59 31.21
N ARG A 235 -9.03 -20.31 30.58
CA ARG A 235 -10.02 -19.68 29.67
C ARG A 235 -11.34 -20.46 29.57
N ALA A 236 -12.25 -20.21 30.50
CA ALA A 236 -13.69 -20.46 30.31
C ALA A 236 -14.55 -19.19 30.55
N ALA A 237 -13.96 -18.06 30.97
CA ALA A 237 -14.71 -16.86 31.36
C ALA A 237 -14.44 -15.61 30.48
N GLU A 238 -13.60 -15.70 29.46
CA GLU A 238 -13.23 -14.53 28.62
C GLU A 238 -13.93 -14.49 27.25
N VAL A 239 -14.99 -15.27 27.06
CA VAL A 239 -15.71 -15.33 25.76
C VAL A 239 -16.33 -13.98 25.37
N GLY A 240 -16.53 -13.06 26.32
CA GLY A 240 -17.01 -11.69 26.07
C GLY A 240 -15.95 -10.58 26.02
N VAL A 241 -14.71 -10.83 26.46
CA VAL A 241 -13.71 -9.75 26.73
C VAL A 241 -12.61 -9.66 25.66
N VAL A 242 -12.46 -10.67 24.80
CA VAL A 242 -11.45 -10.69 23.72
C VAL A 242 -11.72 -9.61 22.65
N ALA A 243 -12.94 -9.07 22.59
CA ALA A 243 -13.33 -8.04 21.62
C ALA A 243 -12.62 -6.68 21.80
N HIS A 244 -11.93 -6.43 22.91
CA HIS A 244 -11.35 -5.10 23.21
C HIS A 244 -9.82 -5.06 23.32
N THR A 245 -9.14 -6.21 23.33
CA THR A 245 -7.67 -6.25 23.47
C THR A 245 -6.94 -6.61 22.19
N HIS A 246 -7.62 -7.24 21.23
CA HIS A 246 -7.02 -7.70 20.00
C HIS A 246 -7.72 -7.17 18.75
N THR A 247 -6.95 -6.99 17.66
CA THR A 247 -7.53 -6.62 16.37
C THR A 247 -8.30 -7.79 15.77
N GLN A 248 -9.60 -7.65 15.56
CA GLN A 248 -10.41 -8.69 14.91
C GLN A 248 -10.15 -8.71 13.40
N ILE A 249 -10.12 -9.90 12.80
CA ILE A 249 -9.97 -10.07 11.35
C ILE A 249 -11.34 -10.45 10.78
N VAL A 250 -11.91 -9.58 9.96
CA VAL A 250 -13.26 -9.72 9.41
C VAL A 250 -13.18 -9.83 7.89
N CYS A 251 -13.92 -10.78 7.33
CA CYS A 251 -14.07 -10.97 5.90
C CYS A 251 -15.52 -10.69 5.48
N GLU A 252 -15.73 -9.63 4.70
CA GLU A 252 -16.96 -9.43 3.95
C GLU A 252 -16.91 -10.29 2.68
N LEU A 253 -17.77 -11.30 2.62
CA LEU A 253 -17.83 -12.23 1.51
C LEU A 253 -18.28 -11.54 0.22
N ALA A 254 -17.73 -11.98 -0.91
CA ALA A 254 -18.15 -11.54 -2.22
C ALA A 254 -19.62 -11.94 -2.49
N ARG A 255 -20.31 -11.18 -3.34
CA ARG A 255 -21.67 -11.54 -3.82
C ARG A 255 -21.69 -12.97 -4.37
N GLY A 256 -22.74 -13.73 -4.02
CA GLY A 256 -22.90 -15.12 -4.43
C GLY A 256 -22.20 -16.14 -3.53
N GLN A 257 -21.54 -15.71 -2.45
CA GLN A 257 -20.90 -16.58 -1.46
C GLN A 257 -21.73 -16.73 -0.17
N GLU A 258 -22.98 -16.28 -0.17
CA GLU A 258 -23.87 -16.31 1.01
C GLU A 258 -24.09 -17.75 1.47
N GLY A 259 -24.35 -18.67 0.53
CA GLY A 259 -24.52 -20.09 0.83
C GLY A 259 -23.25 -20.77 1.37
N TYR A 260 -22.05 -20.24 1.07
CA TYR A 260 -20.82 -20.71 1.71
C TYR A 260 -20.80 -20.30 3.19
N ALA A 261 -21.14 -19.04 3.48
CA ALA A 261 -21.24 -18.53 4.85
C ALA A 261 -22.25 -19.33 5.69
N ASP A 262 -23.40 -19.67 5.11
CA ASP A 262 -24.48 -20.36 5.81
C ASP A 262 -24.08 -21.75 6.29
N ARG A 263 -23.22 -22.45 5.54
CA ARG A 263 -22.76 -23.81 5.88
C ARG A 263 -21.66 -23.85 6.93
N LEU A 264 -21.00 -22.73 7.21
CA LEU A 264 -19.91 -22.69 8.18
C LEU A 264 -20.45 -22.69 9.60
N GLU A 265 -19.90 -23.52 10.46
CA GLU A 265 -20.16 -23.56 11.89
C GLU A 265 -19.00 -22.94 12.68
N SER A 266 -19.29 -22.43 13.89
CA SER A 266 -18.22 -21.87 14.74
C SER A 266 -17.16 -22.95 15.02
N GLY A 267 -15.89 -22.60 14.82
CA GLY A 267 -14.76 -23.52 14.89
C GLY A 267 -14.34 -24.15 13.56
N ASP A 268 -15.15 -24.05 12.50
CA ASP A 268 -14.79 -24.56 11.18
C ASP A 268 -13.55 -23.86 10.63
N TYR A 269 -12.66 -24.63 10.00
CA TYR A 269 -11.55 -24.07 9.26
C TYR A 269 -12.03 -23.53 7.92
N MET A 270 -11.54 -22.34 7.57
CA MET A 270 -11.76 -21.74 6.27
C MET A 270 -10.49 -21.06 5.78
N THR A 271 -10.29 -21.11 4.48
CA THR A 271 -9.32 -20.25 3.80
C THR A 271 -10.07 -19.26 2.92
N LEU A 272 -9.89 -17.97 3.20
CA LEU A 272 -10.52 -16.89 2.42
C LEU A 272 -9.46 -15.96 1.84
N THR A 273 -9.62 -15.63 0.56
CA THR A 273 -8.84 -14.59 -0.08
C THR A 273 -9.67 -13.34 -0.30
N GLY A 274 -9.22 -12.19 0.22
CA GLY A 274 -9.91 -10.90 0.14
C GLY A 274 -8.96 -9.72 0.05
N THR A 275 -9.51 -8.53 -0.17
CA THR A 275 -8.74 -7.28 -0.28
C THR A 275 -9.03 -6.39 0.93
N PHE A 276 -8.01 -5.82 1.55
CA PHE A 276 -8.20 -4.89 2.67
C PHE A 276 -9.02 -3.67 2.25
N ARG A 277 -10.10 -3.43 3.00
CA ARG A 277 -11.03 -2.31 2.85
C ARG A 277 -10.70 -1.21 3.85
N ILE A 278 -10.75 -1.52 5.14
CA ILE A 278 -10.60 -0.54 6.22
C ILE A 278 -10.24 -1.20 7.55
N TYR A 279 -9.60 -0.41 8.41
CA TYR A 279 -9.42 -0.63 9.83
C TYR A 279 -10.31 0.35 10.61
N GLU A 280 -11.30 -0.16 11.31
CA GLU A 280 -12.29 0.63 12.06
C GLU A 280 -12.79 -0.16 13.27
N GLY A 281 -13.00 0.51 14.41
CA GLY A 281 -13.59 -0.13 15.59
C GLY A 281 -12.81 -1.33 16.14
N GLY A 282 -11.49 -1.38 15.93
CA GLY A 282 -10.67 -2.53 16.33
C GLY A 282 -10.68 -3.70 15.34
N GLN A 283 -11.28 -3.54 14.16
CA GLN A 283 -11.42 -4.59 13.18
C GLN A 283 -10.63 -4.27 11.91
N PHE A 284 -9.95 -5.28 11.39
CA PHE A 284 -9.29 -5.29 10.09
C PHE A 284 -10.22 -5.97 9.09
N ILE A 285 -10.84 -5.18 8.22
CA ILE A 285 -11.92 -5.62 7.35
C ILE A 285 -11.37 -5.86 5.95
N LEU A 286 -11.52 -7.09 5.47
CA LEU A 286 -11.33 -7.50 4.09
C LEU A 286 -12.68 -7.49 3.35
N THR A 287 -12.67 -7.15 2.08
CA THR A 287 -13.85 -7.17 1.21
C THR A 287 -13.64 -8.03 -0.03
N GLY A 288 -14.76 -8.50 -0.59
CA GLY A 288 -14.76 -9.42 -1.72
C GLY A 288 -14.12 -10.78 -1.39
N CYS A 289 -14.21 -11.22 -0.13
CA CYS A 289 -13.63 -12.47 0.30
C CYS A 289 -14.28 -13.66 -0.41
N ARG A 290 -13.46 -14.56 -0.94
CA ARG A 290 -13.90 -15.80 -1.58
C ARG A 290 -13.18 -17.00 -0.95
N PRO A 291 -13.87 -18.15 -0.82
CA PRO A 291 -13.19 -19.40 -0.53
C PRO A 291 -12.26 -19.75 -1.69
N ASP A 292 -11.07 -20.22 -1.33
CA ASP A 292 -10.09 -20.75 -2.29
C ASP A 292 -10.30 -22.24 -2.55
#